data_AF-A0A1S3KGU3-F1
#
_entry.id   AF-A0A1S3KGU3-F1
#
_cell.length_a   1.000
_cell.length_b   1.000
_cell.length_c   1.000
_cell.angle_alpha   90.00
_cell.angle_beta   90.00
_cell.angle_gamma   90.00
#
_symmetry.space_group_name_H-M   'P 1'
#
loop_
_entity.id
_entity.type
_entity.pdbx_description
1 polymer ?
#
loop_
_entity_poly.entity_id
_entity_poly.type
_entity_poly.pdbx_seq_one_letter_code
_entity_poly.pdbx_strand_id
1 'polypeptide(L)'
;MMASAGGSSGPGGEGGPFKRFPPPPSPKFVPRTDNEEPLTPDTEDHVQEQTEGIFKNFIYQRLQDDQMKNPGDLETPFVPELTNFHDAPLSANAQIGRRLALIGDDINRKYEHEFRDMIQALRITPDTAYEAFAGVARK
;
A
#
# COMPACT_ATOMS: atom_id res chain seq x y z
N MET A 1 -15.37 66.05 42.57
CA MET A 1 -16.72 66.55 42.20
C MET A 1 -17.31 65.56 41.20
N MET A 2 -18.55 65.15 41.45
CA MET A 2 -19.35 64.29 40.54
C MET A 2 -19.71 65.03 39.24
N ALA A 3 -19.96 64.28 38.16
CA ALA A 3 -21.23 64.34 37.41
C ALA A 3 -21.26 63.33 36.25
N SER A 4 -22.42 62.69 36.12
CA SER A 4 -22.83 61.79 35.05
C SER A 4 -23.33 62.52 33.79
N ALA A 5 -23.48 61.70 32.73
CA ALA A 5 -24.56 61.68 31.73
C ALA A 5 -24.28 62.29 30.34
N GLY A 6 -24.69 61.53 29.31
CA GLY A 6 -24.85 61.98 27.92
C GLY A 6 -24.84 60.83 26.93
N GLY A 7 -26.02 60.41 26.44
CA GLY A 7 -26.21 59.28 25.52
C GLY A 7 -26.32 59.63 24.03
N SER A 8 -26.86 58.66 23.26
CA SER A 8 -27.28 58.74 21.84
C SER A 8 -26.13 58.72 20.83
N SER A 9 -26.15 58.04 19.67
CA SER A 9 -27.11 57.21 18.94
C SER A 9 -26.32 56.42 17.88
N GLY A 10 -26.82 55.27 17.41
CA GLY A 10 -26.28 54.57 16.22
C GLY A 10 -26.49 55.37 14.92
N PRO A 11 -26.14 54.85 13.71
CA PRO A 11 -26.61 53.53 13.26
C PRO A 11 -25.68 52.75 12.31
N GLY A 12 -26.08 51.53 11.97
CA GLY A 12 -26.04 51.04 10.59
C GLY A 12 -24.88 50.12 10.21
N GLY A 13 -25.20 48.85 9.99
CA GLY A 13 -24.30 47.86 9.38
C GLY A 13 -24.92 46.47 9.40
N GLU A 14 -25.97 46.28 8.61
CA GLU A 14 -26.53 44.96 8.29
C GLU A 14 -25.46 44.02 7.71
N GLY A 15 -25.48 42.76 8.14
CA GLY A 15 -24.56 41.74 7.61
C GLY A 15 -24.75 40.34 8.17
N GLY A 16 -25.89 39.71 7.87
CA GLY A 16 -26.09 38.25 7.68
C GLY A 16 -25.86 37.27 8.87
N PRO A 17 -26.58 36.12 8.93
CA PRO A 17 -26.45 35.14 9.99
C PRO A 17 -25.33 34.14 9.70
N PHE A 18 -24.10 34.60 9.50
CA PHE A 18 -22.96 33.69 9.50
C PHE A 18 -22.43 33.56 10.92
N LYS A 19 -22.90 32.51 11.63
CA LYS A 19 -22.25 32.06 12.87
C LYS A 19 -20.78 31.87 12.54
N ARG A 20 -19.90 32.69 13.13
CA ARG A 20 -18.45 32.52 12.98
C ARG A 20 -18.12 31.13 13.54
N PHE A 21 -17.77 30.19 12.67
CA PHE A 21 -17.23 28.92 13.12
C PHE A 21 -15.89 29.20 13.82
N PRO A 22 -15.61 28.58 14.97
CA PRO A 22 -14.29 28.68 15.57
C PRO A 22 -13.25 28.19 14.55
N PRO A 23 -12.06 28.80 14.49
CA PRO A 23 -11.00 28.30 13.62
C PRO A 23 -10.74 26.83 13.96
N PRO A 24 -10.42 25.98 12.97
CA PRO A 24 -10.04 24.61 13.24
C PRO A 24 -8.88 24.59 14.24
N PRO A 25 -8.85 23.64 15.18
CA PRO A 25 -7.72 23.52 16.09
C PRO A 25 -6.45 23.38 15.24
N SER A 26 -5.43 24.17 15.57
CA SER A 26 -4.12 24.07 14.95
C SER A 26 -3.70 22.59 14.93
N PRO A 27 -3.12 22.08 13.82
CA PRO A 27 -2.66 20.70 13.76
C PRO A 27 -1.77 20.46 14.97
N LYS A 28 -2.20 19.55 15.85
CA LYS A 28 -1.37 19.12 16.96
C LYS A 28 -0.12 18.53 16.32
N PHE A 29 1.00 19.23 16.46
CA PHE A 29 2.29 18.64 16.21
C PHE A 29 2.39 17.47 17.18
N VAL A 30 2.10 16.27 16.69
CA VAL A 30 2.52 15.05 17.37
C VAL A 30 4.02 15.02 17.17
N PRO A 31 4.83 15.23 18.23
CA PRO A 31 6.24 14.94 18.12
C PRO A 31 6.33 13.49 17.66
N ARG A 32 7.13 13.22 16.63
CA ARG A 32 7.56 11.85 16.36
C ARG A 32 8.14 11.36 17.68
N THR A 33 7.45 10.45 18.36
CA THR A 33 8.03 9.83 19.53
C THR A 33 9.21 9.04 19.01
N ASP A 34 10.42 9.44 19.38
CA ASP A 34 11.69 8.76 19.07
C ASP A 34 11.78 7.33 19.66
N ASN A 35 10.64 6.71 19.96
CA ASN A 35 10.48 5.30 20.34
C ASN A 35 10.24 4.42 19.09
N GLU A 36 10.80 4.78 17.93
CA GLU A 36 11.13 3.77 16.95
C GLU A 36 12.38 3.10 17.50
N GLU A 37 12.19 2.00 18.24
CA GLU A 37 13.28 1.09 18.59
C GLU A 37 14.10 0.89 17.30
N PRO A 38 15.40 1.20 17.29
CA PRO A 38 16.17 1.19 16.05
C PRO A 38 16.00 -0.18 15.45
N LEU A 39 15.38 -0.24 14.26
CA LEU A 39 15.20 -1.49 13.52
C LEU A 39 16.60 -2.08 13.39
N THR A 40 16.88 -3.10 14.20
CA THR A 40 18.13 -3.82 14.08
C THR A 40 18.13 -4.39 12.67
N PRO A 41 19.15 -4.09 11.86
CA PRO A 41 19.20 -4.59 10.50
C PRO A 41 19.09 -6.12 10.57
N ASP A 42 18.19 -6.64 9.75
CA ASP A 42 17.97 -8.07 9.67
C ASP A 42 19.22 -8.78 9.13
N THR A 43 19.39 -10.05 9.48
CA THR A 43 20.51 -10.86 8.95
C THR A 43 20.16 -11.39 7.57
N GLU A 44 21.18 -11.61 6.72
CA GLU A 44 20.98 -12.19 5.40
C GLU A 44 20.28 -13.56 5.48
N ASP A 45 20.72 -14.42 6.41
CA ASP A 45 20.12 -15.73 6.65
C ASP A 45 18.64 -15.63 7.01
N HIS A 46 18.27 -14.70 7.90
CA HIS A 46 16.87 -14.55 8.29
C HIS A 46 16.00 -14.01 7.14
N VAL A 47 16.50 -13.06 6.35
CA VAL A 47 15.79 -12.58 5.15
C VAL A 47 15.61 -13.71 4.14
N GLN A 48 16.64 -14.54 3.95
CA GLN A 48 16.57 -15.70 3.06
C GLN A 48 15.50 -16.70 3.53
N GLU A 49 15.42 -17.00 4.84
CA GLU A 49 14.39 -17.86 5.43
C GLU A 49 12.97 -17.27 5.26
N GLN A 50 12.82 -15.96 5.42
CA GLN A 50 11.51 -15.29 5.28
C GLN A 50 11.02 -15.22 3.83
N THR A 51 11.94 -15.12 2.86
CA THR A 51 11.64 -14.80 1.46
C THR A 51 10.63 -15.76 0.84
N GLU A 52 10.76 -17.07 1.09
CA GLU A 52 9.86 -18.07 0.53
C GLU A 52 8.42 -17.87 1.02
N GLY A 53 8.22 -17.65 2.33
CA GLY A 53 6.90 -17.42 2.91
C GLY A 53 6.26 -16.13 2.42
N ILE A 54 7.04 -15.06 2.32
CA ILE A 54 6.60 -13.77 1.76
C ILE A 54 6.17 -13.94 0.31
N PHE A 55 7.01 -14.59 -0.51
CA PHE A 55 6.75 -14.78 -1.94
C PHE A 55 5.50 -15.64 -2.19
N LYS A 56 5.36 -16.77 -1.48
CA LYS A 56 4.17 -17.62 -1.62
C LYS A 56 2.90 -16.88 -1.21
N ASN A 57 2.95 -16.10 -0.12
CA ASN A 57 1.80 -15.31 0.28
C ASN A 57 1.45 -14.24 -0.76
N PHE A 58 2.45 -13.54 -1.30
CA PHE A 58 2.28 -12.55 -2.37
C PHE A 58 1.55 -13.16 -3.58
N ILE A 59 2.00 -14.31 -4.08
CA ILE A 59 1.37 -14.95 -5.24
C ILE A 59 -0.04 -15.45 -4.90
N TYR A 60 -0.24 -16.04 -3.72
CA TYR A 60 -1.56 -16.49 -3.27
C TYR A 60 -2.58 -15.35 -3.28
N GLN A 61 -2.22 -14.18 -2.74
CA GLN A 61 -3.10 -13.02 -2.69
C GLN A 61 -3.43 -12.51 -4.10
N ARG A 62 -2.41 -12.47 -4.97
CA ARG A 62 -2.58 -12.06 -6.37
C ARG A 62 -3.53 -12.99 -7.14
N LEU A 63 -3.34 -14.30 -7.00
CA LEU A 63 -4.21 -15.30 -7.65
C LEU A 63 -5.63 -15.24 -7.11
N GLN A 64 -5.82 -15.05 -5.80
CA GLN A 64 -7.17 -14.88 -5.24
C GLN A 64 -7.86 -13.65 -5.80
N ASP A 65 -7.17 -12.51 -5.85
CA ASP A 65 -7.71 -11.28 -6.39
C ASP A 65 -8.08 -11.42 -7.88
N ASP A 66 -7.22 -12.06 -8.67
CA ASP A 66 -7.47 -12.29 -10.10
C ASP A 66 -8.68 -13.22 -10.31
N GLN A 67 -8.84 -14.27 -9.50
CA GLN A 67 -10.03 -15.16 -9.53
C GLN A 67 -11.32 -14.44 -9.08
N MET A 68 -11.24 -13.53 -8.10
CA MET A 68 -12.39 -12.73 -7.68
C MET A 68 -12.81 -11.71 -8.74
N LYS A 69 -11.85 -11.09 -9.42
CA LYS A 69 -12.09 -10.09 -10.48
C LYS A 69 -12.57 -10.74 -11.77
N ASN A 70 -12.02 -11.92 -12.11
CA ASN A 70 -12.30 -12.64 -13.36
C ASN A 70 -12.72 -14.10 -13.07
N PRO A 71 -13.91 -14.33 -12.50
CA PRO A 71 -14.36 -15.67 -12.17
C PRO A 71 -14.50 -16.53 -13.43
N GLY A 72 -13.83 -17.68 -13.45
CA GLY A 72 -13.85 -18.62 -14.58
C GLY A 72 -12.82 -18.32 -15.68
N ASP A 73 -11.89 -17.40 -15.44
CA ASP A 73 -10.72 -17.25 -16.29
C ASP A 73 -9.87 -18.53 -16.28
N LEU A 74 -9.67 -19.10 -17.47
CA LEU A 74 -8.86 -20.30 -17.69
C LEU A 74 -7.41 -19.96 -18.06
N GLU A 75 -7.09 -18.68 -18.29
CA GLU A 75 -5.71 -18.25 -18.59
C GLU A 75 -4.83 -18.25 -17.34
N THR A 76 -5.41 -18.05 -16.16
CA THR A 76 -4.69 -18.13 -14.89
C THR A 76 -4.40 -19.60 -14.53
N PRO A 77 -3.14 -20.05 -14.52
CA PRO A 77 -2.81 -21.44 -14.25
C PRO A 77 -3.06 -21.81 -12.79
N PHE A 78 -3.62 -23.01 -12.57
CA PHE A 78 -3.74 -23.58 -11.23
C PHE A 78 -2.42 -24.24 -10.81
N VAL A 79 -1.75 -23.63 -9.83
CA VAL A 79 -0.49 -24.14 -9.25
C VAL A 79 -0.72 -24.44 -7.77
N PRO A 80 -0.92 -25.71 -7.38
CA PRO A 80 -1.26 -26.10 -6.00
C PRO A 80 -0.33 -25.51 -4.94
N GLU A 81 0.96 -25.45 -5.24
CA GLU A 81 2.01 -24.94 -4.35
C GLU A 81 1.87 -23.44 -4.05
N LEU A 82 1.18 -22.71 -4.93
CA LEU A 82 0.97 -21.26 -4.84
C LEU A 82 -0.46 -20.92 -4.39
N THR A 83 -1.41 -21.86 -4.49
CA THR A 83 -2.79 -21.70 -4.04
C THR A 83 -3.04 -22.27 -2.64
N ASN A 84 -2.21 -23.20 -2.17
CA ASN A 84 -2.34 -23.81 -0.84
C ASN A 84 -1.31 -23.22 0.12
N PHE A 85 -1.53 -21.96 0.53
CA PHE A 85 -0.69 -21.30 1.51
C PHE A 85 -1.19 -21.60 2.93
N HIS A 86 -0.29 -22.11 3.80
CA HIS A 86 -0.64 -22.62 5.13
C HIS A 86 -0.05 -21.82 6.30
N ASP A 87 0.67 -20.71 6.07
CA ASP A 87 1.18 -19.93 7.21
C ASP A 87 0.04 -19.25 7.96
N ALA A 88 0.31 -18.96 9.24
CA ALA A 88 -0.58 -18.16 10.06
C ALA A 88 -0.89 -16.83 9.36
N PRO A 89 -2.17 -16.48 9.11
CA PRO A 89 -2.55 -15.26 8.38
C PRO A 89 -2.00 -13.96 8.98
N LEU A 90 -1.68 -13.98 10.28
CA LEU A 90 -1.15 -12.85 11.04
C LEU A 90 0.38 -12.90 11.20
N SER A 91 1.08 -13.85 10.58
CA SER A 91 2.55 -13.85 10.57
C SER A 91 3.10 -12.59 9.91
N ALA A 92 4.29 -12.15 10.31
CA ALA A 92 4.96 -11.01 9.70
C ALA A 92 5.13 -11.22 8.18
N ASN A 93 5.57 -12.41 7.77
CA ASN A 93 5.77 -12.78 6.37
C ASN A 93 4.47 -12.66 5.55
N ALA A 94 3.34 -13.12 6.09
CA ALA A 94 2.04 -13.02 5.42
C ALA A 94 1.54 -11.57 5.34
N GLN A 95 1.83 -10.74 6.35
CA GLN A 95 1.50 -9.31 6.31
C GLN A 95 2.33 -8.58 5.25
N ILE A 96 3.63 -8.88 5.16
CA ILE A 96 4.53 -8.32 4.15
C ILE A 96 4.09 -8.75 2.75
N GLY A 97 3.83 -10.05 2.53
CA GLY A 97 3.38 -10.59 1.25
C GLY A 97 2.08 -9.93 0.75
N ARG A 98 1.07 -9.81 1.62
CA ARG A 98 -0.16 -9.04 1.32
C ARG A 98 0.11 -7.60 0.93
N ARG A 99 0.99 -6.93 1.66
CA ARG A 99 1.30 -5.52 1.38
C ARG A 99 2.01 -5.37 0.04
N LEU A 100 2.91 -6.29 -0.30
CA LEU A 100 3.57 -6.34 -1.60
C LEU A 100 2.57 -6.60 -2.73
N ALA A 101 1.55 -7.44 -2.52
CA ALA A 101 0.52 -7.71 -3.52
C ALA A 101 -0.26 -6.43 -3.86
N LEU A 102 -0.67 -5.67 -2.84
CA LEU A 102 -1.37 -4.40 -3.02
C LEU A 102 -0.52 -3.36 -3.77
N ILE A 103 0.77 -3.25 -3.45
CA ILE A 103 1.68 -2.32 -4.14
C ILE A 103 1.93 -2.79 -5.58
N GLY A 104 2.11 -4.10 -5.75
CA GLY A 104 2.29 -4.76 -7.04
C GLY A 104 1.13 -4.52 -7.99
N ASP A 105 -0.11 -4.51 -7.49
CA ASP A 105 -1.32 -4.22 -8.28
C ASP A 105 -1.28 -2.83 -8.93
N ASP A 106 -0.87 -1.80 -8.18
CA ASP A 106 -0.79 -0.43 -8.70
C ASP A 106 0.36 -0.28 -9.70
N ILE A 107 1.50 -0.92 -9.45
CA ILE A 107 2.63 -0.96 -10.40
C ILE A 107 2.20 -1.69 -11.68
N ASN A 108 1.57 -2.86 -11.54
CA ASN A 108 1.17 -3.70 -12.66
C ASN A 108 0.12 -3.00 -13.52
N ARG A 109 -0.87 -2.31 -12.92
CA ARG A 109 -1.87 -1.51 -13.65
C ARG A 109 -1.22 -0.38 -14.44
N LYS A 110 -0.19 0.27 -13.89
CA LYS A 110 0.47 1.40 -14.54
C LYS A 110 1.29 1.01 -15.77
N TYR A 111 1.89 -0.18 -15.75
CA TYR A 111 2.84 -0.64 -16.78
C TYR A 111 2.41 -1.94 -17.45
N GLU A 112 1.11 -2.25 -17.45
CA GLU A 112 0.59 -3.55 -17.91
C GLU A 112 0.98 -3.84 -19.36
N HIS A 113 0.90 -2.83 -20.24
CA HIS A 113 1.23 -2.98 -21.65
C HIS A 113 2.73 -3.22 -21.86
N GLU A 114 3.57 -2.42 -21.21
CA GLU A 114 5.02 -2.54 -21.28
C GLU A 114 5.50 -3.89 -20.71
N PHE A 115 4.96 -4.34 -19.59
CA PHE A 115 5.28 -5.65 -19.03
C PHE A 115 4.87 -6.78 -19.97
N ARG A 116 3.69 -6.68 -20.59
CA ARG A 116 3.23 -7.70 -21.56
C ARG A 116 4.18 -7.81 -22.74
N ASP A 117 4.56 -6.69 -23.35
CA ASP A 117 5.47 -6.66 -24.51
C ASP A 117 6.86 -7.19 -24.14
N MET A 118 7.38 -6.78 -22.97
CA MET A 118 8.67 -7.28 -22.47
C MET A 118 8.66 -8.77 -22.17
N ILE A 119 7.61 -9.29 -21.52
CA ILE A 119 7.48 -10.72 -21.20
C ILE A 119 7.35 -11.55 -22.47
N GLN A 120 6.60 -11.08 -23.48
CA GLN A 120 6.49 -11.77 -24.77
C GLN A 120 7.85 -11.81 -25.50
N ALA A 121 8.64 -10.73 -25.44
CA ALA A 121 9.97 -10.68 -26.05
C ALA A 121 10.97 -11.65 -25.42
N LEU A 122 10.79 -12.04 -24.15
CA LEU A 122 11.64 -13.02 -23.47
C LEU A 122 11.46 -14.46 -23.98
N ARG A 123 10.37 -14.76 -24.69
CA ARG A 123 10.07 -16.08 -25.27
C ARG A 123 10.26 -17.21 -24.24
N ILE A 124 9.66 -17.04 -23.07
CA ILE A 124 9.82 -17.92 -21.92
C ILE A 124 9.28 -19.32 -22.27
N THR A 125 10.13 -20.33 -22.09
CA THR A 125 9.78 -21.75 -22.12
C THR A 125 10.27 -22.40 -20.82
N PRO A 126 9.81 -23.61 -20.46
CA PRO A 126 10.34 -24.31 -19.28
C PRO A 126 11.88 -24.42 -19.27
N ASP A 127 12.49 -24.60 -20.45
CA ASP A 127 13.95 -24.71 -20.60
C ASP A 127 14.68 -23.37 -20.44
N THR A 128 14.02 -22.23 -20.72
CA THR A 128 14.62 -20.89 -20.69
C THR A 128 14.20 -20.06 -19.49
N ALA A 129 13.23 -20.52 -18.69
CA ALA A 129 12.61 -19.76 -17.60
C ALA A 129 13.64 -19.29 -16.55
N TYR A 130 14.58 -20.15 -16.17
CA TYR A 130 15.61 -19.79 -15.20
C TYR A 130 16.50 -18.65 -15.72
N GLU A 131 17.02 -18.78 -16.95
CA GLU A 131 17.91 -17.76 -17.52
C GLU A 131 17.19 -16.44 -17.81
N ALA A 132 15.93 -16.51 -18.26
CA ALA A 132 15.10 -15.33 -18.43
C ALA A 132 14.87 -14.60 -17.09
N PHE A 133 14.49 -15.33 -16.04
CA PHE A 133 14.28 -14.77 -14.71
C PHE A 133 15.58 -14.17 -14.15
N ALA A 134 16.66 -14.95 -14.14
CA ALA A 134 17.95 -14.51 -13.61
C ALA A 134 18.57 -13.36 -14.42
N GLY A 135 18.32 -13.32 -15.74
CA GLY A 135 18.75 -12.21 -16.60
C GLY A 135 18.04 -10.90 -16.30
N VAL A 136 16.76 -10.96 -15.93
CA VAL A 136 15.99 -9.77 -15.49
C VAL A 136 16.39 -9.36 -14.07
N ALA A 137 16.49 -10.31 -13.14
CA ALA A 137 16.79 -10.03 -11.73
C ALA A 137 18.20 -9.50 -11.47
N ARG A 138 19.16 -9.76 -12.38
CA ARG A 138 20.55 -9.29 -12.27
C ARG A 138 20.77 -7.85 -12.76
N LYS A 139 19.80 -7.25 -13.45
CA LYS A 139 19.88 -5.89 -13.98
C LYS A 139 19.44 -4.87 -12.95
#